data_AF-A0A8J6PXB9-F1
#
_entry.id   AF-A0A8J6PXB9-F1
#
_cell.length_a   1.000
_cell.length_b   1.000
_cell.length_c   1.000
_cell.angle_alpha   90.00
_cell.angle_beta   90.00
_cell.angle_gamma   90.00
#
_symmetry.space_group_name_H-M   'P 1'
#
loop_
_entity.id
_entity.type
_entity.pdbx_description
1 polymer ?
#
loop_
_entity_poly.entity_id
_entity_poly.type
_entity_poly.pdbx_seq_one_letter_code
_entity_poly.pdbx_strand_id
1 'polypeptide(L)'
;MKYRRLVVPAVVIATAVVGFYGLFQLSKARSFQLFGRLVDRVDTQSPVIALTFDDGPTPKYTEPVLELLREKNVKATFFLTGKETEENPIQARAILTAGHQIGNHTYSHPNLTLALPATISDEIERTDAAIRATGYEGEIVFRPPYGKKLFTLPWYLSQHDRTTVMWDVEPESYPDIANDPEAMTQHVLSKARNGSIVIMHVMYKSREATRQALPNIIDGLRERGFRFVTVSELMSSTGQ
;
A
#
# COMPACT_ATOMS: atom_id res chain seq x y z
N MET A 1 -14.70 -22.05 -48.41
CA MET A 1 -13.41 -21.33 -48.24
C MET A 1 -13.50 -19.97 -47.53
N LYS A 2 -14.55 -19.14 -47.70
CA LYS A 2 -14.65 -17.82 -47.05
C LYS A 2 -14.72 -17.86 -45.50
N TYR A 3 -15.43 -18.82 -44.91
CA TYR A 3 -15.54 -18.96 -43.45
C TYR A 3 -14.20 -19.21 -42.74
N ARG A 4 -13.33 -20.05 -43.32
CA ARG A 4 -12.01 -20.36 -42.76
C ARG A 4 -11.05 -19.16 -42.75
N ARG A 5 -11.25 -18.18 -43.65
CA ARG A 5 -10.48 -16.92 -43.71
C ARG A 5 -10.88 -15.91 -42.63
N LEU A 6 -12.09 -16.01 -42.07
CA LEU A 6 -12.56 -15.14 -40.99
C LEU A 6 -12.35 -15.76 -39.60
N VAL A 7 -12.36 -17.09 -39.50
CA VAL A 7 -12.15 -17.81 -38.24
C VAL A 7 -10.74 -17.62 -37.69
N VAL A 8 -9.69 -17.66 -38.52
CA VAL A 8 -8.30 -17.51 -38.04
C VAL A 8 -8.05 -16.10 -37.45
N PRO A 9 -8.38 -14.99 -38.13
CA PRO A 9 -8.28 -13.65 -37.54
C PRO A 9 -9.12 -13.49 -36.27
N ALA A 10 -10.34 -14.04 -36.24
CA ALA A 10 -11.20 -13.98 -35.06
C ALA A 10 -10.58 -14.71 -33.85
N VAL A 11 -9.99 -15.89 -34.07
CA VAL A 11 -9.29 -16.64 -33.02
C VAL A 11 -8.05 -15.90 -32.53
N VAL A 12 -7.27 -15.27 -33.44
CA VAL A 12 -6.10 -14.47 -33.07
C VAL A 12 -6.50 -13.27 -32.21
N ILE A 13 -7.53 -12.53 -32.63
CA ILE A 13 -8.04 -11.37 -31.86
C ILE A 13 -8.56 -11.81 -30.49
N ALA A 14 -9.37 -12.88 -30.43
CA ALA A 14 -9.88 -13.40 -29.18
C ALA A 14 -8.74 -13.82 -28.23
N THR A 15 -7.70 -14.47 -28.76
CA THR A 15 -6.51 -14.86 -27.99
C THR A 15 -5.76 -13.63 -27.46
N ALA A 16 -5.58 -12.60 -28.28
CA ALA A 16 -4.94 -11.35 -27.86
C ALA A 16 -5.74 -10.62 -26.78
N VAL A 17 -7.07 -10.59 -26.89
CA VAL A 17 -7.97 -9.99 -25.88
C VAL A 17 -7.88 -10.74 -24.55
N VAL A 18 -7.94 -12.08 -24.59
CA VAL A 18 -7.79 -12.91 -23.38
C VAL A 18 -6.41 -12.71 -22.75
N GLY A 19 -5.36 -12.66 -23.57
CA GLY A 19 -4.00 -12.39 -23.10
C GLY A 19 -3.87 -11.01 -22.43
N PHE A 20 -4.40 -9.97 -23.06
CA PHE A 20 -4.38 -8.61 -22.50
C PHE A 20 -5.18 -8.52 -21.19
N TYR A 21 -6.37 -9.14 -21.15
CA TYR A 21 -7.17 -9.22 -19.93
C TYR A 21 -6.42 -9.97 -18.82
N GLY A 22 -5.74 -11.07 -19.14
CA GLY A 22 -4.90 -11.81 -18.21
C GLY A 22 -3.77 -10.95 -17.63
N LEU A 23 -3.04 -10.22 -18.48
CA LEU A 23 -2.00 -9.28 -18.05
C LEU A 23 -2.57 -8.14 -17.19
N PHE A 24 -3.76 -7.63 -17.54
CA PHE A 24 -4.45 -6.63 -16.73
C PHE A 24 -4.82 -7.16 -15.35
N GLN A 25 -5.32 -8.40 -15.23
CA GLN A 25 -5.62 -9.01 -13.94
C GLN A 25 -4.35 -9.28 -13.13
N LEU A 26 -3.31 -9.81 -13.75
CA LEU A 26 -1.99 -9.97 -13.12
C LEU A 26 -1.46 -8.63 -12.61
N SER A 27 -1.67 -7.55 -13.37
CA SER A 27 -1.20 -6.22 -12.98
C SER A 27 -1.81 -5.75 -11.65
N LYS A 28 -3.00 -6.25 -11.29
CA LYS A 28 -3.74 -5.88 -10.09
C LYS A 28 -3.66 -6.92 -8.98
N ALA A 29 -3.03 -8.06 -9.22
CA ALA A 29 -3.01 -9.16 -8.27
C ALA A 29 -2.28 -8.73 -6.99
N ARG A 30 -2.93 -8.82 -5.83
CA ARG A 30 -2.33 -8.39 -4.55
C ARG A 30 -1.33 -9.41 -4.03
N SER A 31 -1.60 -10.70 -4.21
CA SER A 31 -0.80 -11.82 -3.70
C SER A 31 0.22 -12.37 -4.70
N PHE A 32 0.38 -11.75 -5.86
CA PHE A 32 1.28 -12.22 -6.90
C PHE A 32 2.09 -11.09 -7.52
N GLN A 33 3.33 -11.43 -7.87
CA GLN A 33 4.26 -10.57 -8.59
C GLN A 33 5.23 -11.44 -9.39
N LEU A 34 5.65 -10.99 -10.58
CA LEU A 34 6.52 -11.77 -11.47
C LEU A 34 7.95 -11.92 -10.94
N PHE A 35 8.48 -10.91 -10.24
CA PHE A 35 9.86 -10.87 -9.77
C PHE A 35 9.96 -10.30 -8.36
N GLY A 36 10.97 -10.72 -7.60
CA GLY A 36 11.25 -10.17 -6.28
C GLY A 36 10.22 -10.56 -5.22
N ARG A 37 10.39 -9.98 -4.02
CA ARG A 37 9.56 -10.28 -2.86
C ARG A 37 8.29 -9.45 -2.85
N LEU A 38 7.17 -10.11 -2.57
CA LEU A 38 5.88 -9.49 -2.31
C LEU A 38 5.34 -9.96 -0.97
N VAL A 39 4.73 -9.04 -0.21
CA VAL A 39 3.98 -9.34 1.01
C VAL A 39 2.64 -8.62 0.97
N ASP A 40 1.54 -9.36 0.88
CA ASP A 40 0.16 -8.86 1.04
C ASP A 40 -0.43 -9.17 2.42
N ARG A 41 0.09 -10.20 3.07
CA ARG A 41 -0.19 -10.64 4.44
C ARG A 41 0.99 -11.47 4.94
N VAL A 42 1.21 -11.53 6.25
CA VAL A 42 2.14 -12.50 6.86
C VAL A 42 1.38 -13.68 7.44
N ASP A 43 1.88 -14.90 7.21
CA ASP A 43 1.29 -16.08 7.84
C ASP A 43 1.89 -16.30 9.23
N THR A 44 1.08 -16.08 10.27
CA THR A 44 1.50 -16.18 11.66
C THR A 44 0.32 -16.58 12.56
N GLN A 45 0.62 -17.28 13.65
CA GLN A 45 -0.35 -17.59 14.70
C GLN A 45 -0.47 -16.45 15.71
N SER A 46 0.49 -15.51 15.72
CA SER A 46 0.44 -14.34 16.60
C SER A 46 -0.68 -13.37 16.17
N PRO A 47 -1.48 -12.83 17.12
CA PRO A 47 -2.50 -11.84 16.81
C PRO A 47 -1.84 -10.47 16.60
N VAL A 48 -1.13 -10.31 15.48
CA VAL A 48 -0.48 -9.07 15.06
C VAL A 48 -1.10 -8.56 13.77
N ILE A 49 -1.17 -7.24 13.62
CA ILE A 49 -1.73 -6.58 12.44
C ILE A 49 -0.96 -5.29 12.13
N ALA A 50 -0.80 -4.97 10.84
CA ALA A 50 -0.20 -3.72 10.41
C ALA A 50 -1.27 -2.79 9.82
N LEU A 51 -1.40 -1.60 10.40
CA LEU A 51 -2.10 -0.49 9.76
C LEU A 51 -1.13 0.26 8.86
N THR A 52 -1.57 0.55 7.64
CA THR A 52 -0.77 1.23 6.63
C THR A 52 -1.54 2.40 6.02
N PHE A 53 -0.85 3.50 5.80
CA PHE A 53 -1.40 4.74 5.27
C PHE A 53 -0.66 5.16 4.02
N ASP A 54 -1.37 5.25 2.90
CA ASP A 54 -0.81 5.71 1.63
C ASP A 54 -1.04 7.21 1.43
N ASP A 55 -0.22 7.77 0.55
CA ASP A 55 -0.16 9.19 0.17
C ASP A 55 0.42 10.11 1.25
N GLY A 56 0.43 11.42 0.95
CA GLY A 56 0.94 12.45 1.83
C GLY A 56 2.45 12.39 2.01
N PRO A 57 2.97 13.07 3.06
CA PRO A 57 2.23 13.68 4.15
C PRO A 57 1.62 15.04 3.79
N THR A 58 0.65 15.54 4.56
CA THR A 58 0.06 16.88 4.33
C THR A 58 -0.06 17.72 5.61
N PRO A 59 0.08 19.06 5.53
CA PRO A 59 0.13 19.92 6.72
C PRO A 59 -1.10 19.86 7.60
N LYS A 60 -2.28 19.68 6.98
CA LYS A 60 -3.56 19.74 7.70
C LYS A 60 -3.92 18.44 8.41
N TYR A 61 -3.47 17.29 7.90
CA TYR A 61 -3.99 16.00 8.31
C TYR A 61 -2.97 15.11 9.02
N THR A 62 -1.66 15.34 8.83
CA THR A 62 -0.63 14.52 9.49
C THR A 62 -0.72 14.62 11.02
N GLU A 63 -0.69 15.83 11.59
CA GLU A 63 -0.64 16.01 13.05
C GLU A 63 -1.83 15.38 13.79
N PRO A 64 -3.10 15.59 13.37
CA PRO A 64 -4.24 14.93 14.03
C PRO A 64 -4.20 13.40 13.95
N VAL A 65 -3.69 12.83 12.86
CA VAL A 65 -3.54 11.37 12.73
C VAL A 65 -2.46 10.87 13.69
N LEU A 66 -1.31 11.54 13.75
CA LEU A 66 -0.23 11.17 14.67
C LEU A 66 -0.67 11.24 16.14
N GLU A 67 -1.42 12.29 16.49
CA GLU A 67 -1.97 12.45 17.83
C GLU A 67 -2.92 11.30 18.19
N LEU A 68 -3.85 10.94 17.31
CA LEU A 68 -4.73 9.80 17.52
C LEU A 68 -3.94 8.49 17.70
N LEU A 69 -2.94 8.24 16.84
CA LEU A 69 -2.11 7.03 16.96
C LEU A 69 -1.31 7.01 18.27
N ARG A 70 -0.83 8.18 18.73
CA ARG A 70 -0.13 8.34 20.00
C ARG A 70 -1.06 8.08 21.19
N GLU A 71 -2.24 8.68 21.21
CA GLU A 71 -3.27 8.45 22.24
C GLU A 71 -3.65 6.98 22.33
N LYS A 72 -3.75 6.30 21.18
CA LYS A 72 -4.06 4.88 21.11
C LYS A 72 -2.83 3.98 21.29
N ASN A 73 -1.63 4.52 21.46
CA ASN A 73 -0.37 3.78 21.52
C ASN A 73 -0.19 2.76 20.37
N VAL A 74 -0.37 3.23 19.13
CA VAL A 74 -0.27 2.43 17.91
C VAL A 74 0.91 2.88 17.06
N LYS A 75 1.68 1.93 16.54
CA LYS A 75 2.62 2.17 15.44
C LYS A 75 2.01 1.69 14.13
N ALA A 76 2.33 2.39 13.04
CA ALA A 76 1.81 2.16 11.71
C ALA A 76 2.93 2.36 10.67
N THR A 77 2.64 2.04 9.41
CA THR A 77 3.55 2.27 8.28
C THR A 77 2.94 3.30 7.32
N PHE A 78 3.67 4.36 7.00
CA PHE A 78 3.24 5.40 6.09
C PHE A 78 3.99 5.25 4.76
N PHE A 79 3.29 4.94 3.67
CA PHE A 79 3.83 4.92 2.32
C PHE A 79 3.66 6.31 1.71
N LEU A 80 4.72 7.11 1.77
CA LEU A 80 4.68 8.52 1.41
C LEU A 80 5.00 8.74 -0.06
N THR A 81 4.37 9.75 -0.67
CA THR A 81 4.80 10.23 -1.98
C THR A 81 6.03 11.12 -1.81
N GLY A 82 7.00 10.99 -2.73
CA GLY A 82 8.23 11.78 -2.68
C GLY A 82 7.97 13.28 -2.80
N LYS A 83 7.08 13.68 -3.71
CA LYS A 83 6.72 15.09 -3.92
C LYS A 83 6.18 15.73 -2.65
N GLU A 84 5.21 15.10 -1.98
CA GLU A 84 4.63 15.66 -0.77
C GLU A 84 5.59 15.60 0.42
N THR A 85 6.50 14.62 0.44
CA THR A 85 7.57 14.54 1.43
C THR A 85 8.53 15.72 1.30
N GLU A 86 8.92 16.10 0.07
CA GLU A 86 9.77 17.27 -0.19
C GLU A 86 9.05 18.60 0.11
N GLU A 87 7.78 18.71 -0.26
CA GLU A 87 6.98 19.92 -0.03
C GLU A 87 6.62 20.11 1.45
N ASN A 88 6.52 19.01 2.22
CA ASN A 88 6.06 19.01 3.62
C ASN A 88 7.06 18.30 4.57
N PRO A 89 8.33 18.76 4.65
CA PRO A 89 9.38 18.07 5.38
C PRO A 89 9.14 18.05 6.90
N ILE A 90 8.42 19.04 7.43
CA ILE A 90 8.03 19.10 8.85
C ILE A 90 7.14 17.90 9.20
N GLN A 91 6.13 17.64 8.37
CA GLN A 91 5.17 16.55 8.58
C GLN A 91 5.84 15.19 8.36
N ALA A 92 6.68 15.05 7.35
CA ALA A 92 7.43 13.82 7.12
C ALA A 92 8.34 13.49 8.32
N ARG A 93 9.04 14.49 8.86
CA ARG A 93 9.87 14.33 10.07
C ARG A 93 9.04 14.06 11.32
N ALA A 94 7.83 14.59 11.42
CA ALA A 94 6.91 14.29 12.52
C ALA A 94 6.50 12.81 12.52
N ILE A 95 6.20 12.22 11.36
CA ILE A 95 5.91 10.79 11.21
C ILE A 95 7.09 9.94 11.71
N LEU A 96 8.32 10.28 11.30
CA LEU A 96 9.53 9.62 11.76
C LEU A 96 9.71 9.76 13.29
N THR A 97 9.62 10.98 13.80
CA THR A 97 9.85 11.28 15.23
C THR A 97 8.80 10.59 16.12
N ALA A 98 7.59 10.42 15.62
CA ALA A 98 6.54 9.64 16.28
C ALA A 98 6.83 8.13 16.28
N GLY A 99 7.91 7.67 15.65
CA GLY A 99 8.37 6.27 15.66
C GLY A 99 7.58 5.35 14.72
N HIS A 100 6.97 5.91 13.67
CA HIS A 100 6.31 5.12 12.63
C HIS A 100 7.30 4.68 11.55
N GLN A 101 6.97 3.58 10.86
CA GLN A 101 7.73 3.17 9.69
C GLN A 101 7.37 4.06 8.50
N ILE A 102 8.35 4.37 7.65
CA ILE A 102 8.15 5.10 6.39
C ILE A 102 8.51 4.17 5.22
N GLY A 103 7.59 4.08 4.25
CA GLY A 103 7.77 3.38 2.98
C GLY A 103 7.65 4.34 1.80
N ASN A 104 8.03 3.85 0.62
CA ASN A 104 8.03 4.59 -0.63
C ASN A 104 6.73 4.32 -1.42
N HIS A 105 6.05 5.40 -1.83
CA HIS A 105 4.85 5.35 -2.67
C HIS A 105 5.01 6.10 -4.00
N THR A 106 6.19 6.00 -4.61
CA THR A 106 6.62 6.77 -5.80
C THR A 106 6.70 8.28 -5.54
N TYR A 107 7.18 9.04 -6.51
CA TYR A 107 7.40 10.48 -6.33
C TYR A 107 6.12 11.26 -6.64
N SER A 108 5.49 10.97 -7.77
CA SER A 108 4.33 11.70 -8.30
C SER A 108 3.05 10.86 -8.39
N HIS A 109 3.04 9.65 -7.82
CA HIS A 109 1.93 8.70 -7.84
C HIS A 109 1.47 8.26 -9.26
N PRO A 110 2.37 7.98 -10.23
CA PRO A 110 1.97 7.50 -11.54
C PRO A 110 1.61 6.00 -11.53
N ASN A 111 0.80 5.57 -12.50
CA ASN A 111 0.64 4.15 -12.77
C ASN A 111 1.87 3.61 -13.52
N LEU A 112 2.69 2.80 -12.84
CA LEU A 112 3.95 2.27 -13.37
C LEU A 112 3.82 0.96 -14.17
N THR A 113 2.61 0.44 -14.42
CA THR A 113 2.40 -0.88 -15.06
C THR A 113 3.16 -1.07 -16.37
N LEU A 114 3.25 -0.02 -17.19
CA LEU A 114 3.91 -0.01 -18.50
C LEU A 114 4.98 1.09 -18.58
N ALA A 115 5.46 1.58 -17.43
CA ALA A 115 6.46 2.63 -17.39
C ALA A 115 7.83 2.11 -17.85
N LEU A 116 8.61 3.02 -18.45
CA LEU A 116 9.98 2.75 -18.84
C LEU A 116 10.88 2.61 -17.61
N PRO A 117 11.98 1.84 -17.68
CA PRO A 117 12.91 1.67 -16.56
C PRO A 117 13.42 3.00 -15.97
N ALA A 118 13.71 3.99 -16.82
CA ALA A 118 14.15 5.32 -16.36
C ALA A 118 13.09 6.05 -15.53
N THR A 119 11.81 5.95 -15.93
CA THR A 119 10.69 6.52 -15.16
C THR A 119 10.51 5.82 -13.82
N ILE A 120 10.63 4.48 -13.81
CA ILE A 120 10.53 3.69 -12.57
C ILE A 120 11.66 4.08 -11.61
N SER A 121 12.89 4.15 -12.10
CA SER A 121 14.05 4.55 -11.30
C SER A 121 13.90 5.98 -10.77
N ASP A 122 13.52 6.95 -11.61
CA ASP A 122 13.30 8.34 -11.17
C ASP A 122 12.25 8.42 -10.04
N GLU A 123 11.11 7.77 -10.22
CA GLU A 123 10.01 7.77 -9.27
C GLU A 123 10.34 7.10 -7.93
N ILE A 124 11.20 6.07 -7.94
CA ILE A 124 11.60 5.36 -6.72
C ILE A 124 12.75 6.10 -6.03
N GLU A 125 13.82 6.38 -6.75
CA GLU A 125 15.06 6.90 -6.16
C GLU A 125 14.90 8.33 -5.63
N ARG A 126 14.10 9.18 -6.30
CA ARG A 126 13.80 10.52 -5.78
C ARG A 126 12.98 10.48 -4.50
N THR A 127 12.03 9.55 -4.41
CA THR A 127 11.26 9.35 -3.19
C THR A 127 12.12 8.78 -2.07
N ASP A 128 13.02 7.86 -2.37
CA ASP A 128 14.00 7.36 -1.40
C ASP A 128 14.87 8.52 -0.89
N ALA A 129 15.37 9.38 -1.76
CA ALA A 129 16.15 10.56 -1.36
C ALA A 129 15.34 11.51 -0.47
N ALA A 130 14.08 11.79 -0.83
CA ALA A 130 13.18 12.62 -0.02
C ALA A 130 12.92 12.01 1.37
N ILE A 131 12.69 10.70 1.45
CA ILE A 131 12.52 9.97 2.71
C ILE A 131 13.81 10.01 3.54
N ARG A 132 14.97 9.77 2.94
CA ARG A 132 16.27 9.86 3.63
C ARG A 132 16.56 11.26 4.16
N ALA A 133 16.15 12.31 3.45
CA ALA A 133 16.31 13.70 3.89
C ALA A 133 15.52 14.02 5.19
N THR A 134 14.52 13.20 5.55
CA THR A 134 13.83 13.32 6.86
C THR A 134 14.68 12.84 8.04
N GLY A 135 15.75 12.09 7.78
CA GLY A 135 16.53 11.35 8.77
C GLY A 135 16.12 9.88 8.92
N TYR A 136 15.29 9.34 8.03
CA TYR A 136 14.88 7.95 8.08
C TYR A 136 16.04 7.01 7.71
N GLU A 137 16.47 6.16 8.65
CA GLU A 137 17.58 5.21 8.45
C GLU A 137 17.12 3.76 8.22
N GLY A 138 15.82 3.48 8.40
CA GLY A 138 15.26 2.12 8.25
C GLY A 138 15.28 1.58 6.82
N GLU A 139 14.87 0.31 6.68
CA GLU A 139 14.58 -0.29 5.38
C GLU A 139 13.37 0.41 4.74
N ILE A 140 13.54 0.90 3.51
CA ILE A 140 12.45 1.49 2.74
C ILE A 140 11.79 0.38 1.92
N VAL A 141 10.62 -0.05 2.37
CA VAL A 141 9.70 -0.92 1.61
C VAL A 141 8.91 -0.10 0.59
N PHE A 142 8.43 -0.75 -0.48
CA PHE A 142 7.76 -0.07 -1.58
C PHE A 142 6.30 -0.53 -1.73
N ARG A 143 5.39 0.39 -2.00
CA ARG A 143 4.02 0.07 -2.41
C ARG A 143 3.70 0.77 -3.74
N PRO A 144 3.24 0.04 -4.77
CA PRO A 144 2.90 0.67 -6.05
C PRO A 144 1.58 1.43 -5.99
N PRO A 145 1.52 2.65 -6.58
CA PRO A 145 0.26 3.36 -6.82
C PRO A 145 -0.80 2.46 -7.44
N TYR A 146 -2.04 2.59 -6.96
CA TYR A 146 -3.20 1.79 -7.39
C TYR A 146 -3.05 0.27 -7.18
N GLY A 147 -2.02 -0.18 -6.43
CA GLY A 147 -1.67 -1.59 -6.29
C GLY A 147 -1.19 -2.24 -7.60
N LYS A 148 -0.84 -1.44 -8.61
CA LYS A 148 -0.59 -1.93 -9.97
C LYS A 148 0.88 -2.17 -10.27
N LYS A 149 1.21 -3.38 -10.70
CA LYS A 149 2.57 -3.81 -11.02
C LYS A 149 2.56 -4.98 -11.99
N LEU A 150 3.44 -4.98 -12.99
CA LEU A 150 3.50 -6.08 -13.96
C LEU A 150 4.91 -6.62 -14.13
N PHE A 151 5.71 -6.03 -15.03
CA PHE A 151 7.00 -6.60 -15.42
C PHE A 151 8.18 -5.73 -14.97
N THR A 152 8.33 -4.55 -15.57
CA THR A 152 9.49 -3.67 -15.37
C THR A 152 9.64 -3.19 -13.94
N LEU A 153 8.53 -2.83 -13.28
CA LEU A 153 8.53 -2.40 -11.88
C LEU A 153 8.97 -3.52 -10.92
N PRO A 154 8.31 -4.70 -10.87
CA PRO A 154 8.79 -5.82 -10.07
C PRO A 154 10.23 -6.24 -10.33
N TRP A 155 10.64 -6.24 -11.61
CA TRP A 155 12.02 -6.56 -11.98
C TRP A 155 12.99 -5.54 -11.37
N TYR A 156 12.74 -4.24 -11.52
CA TYR A 156 13.56 -3.19 -10.91
C TYR A 156 13.66 -3.36 -9.39
N LEU A 157 12.51 -3.50 -8.71
CA LEU A 157 12.47 -3.69 -7.25
C LEU A 157 13.28 -4.91 -6.81
N SER A 158 13.24 -6.00 -7.59
CA SER A 158 14.02 -7.21 -7.30
C SER A 158 15.53 -7.03 -7.44
N GLN A 159 15.99 -6.16 -8.35
CA GLN A 159 17.42 -5.89 -8.54
C GLN A 159 17.97 -4.91 -7.48
N HIS A 160 17.10 -4.23 -6.76
CA HIS A 160 17.44 -3.21 -5.76
C HIS A 160 17.02 -3.63 -4.33
N ASP A 161 16.77 -4.92 -4.10
CA ASP A 161 16.39 -5.49 -2.80
C ASP A 161 15.20 -4.78 -2.12
N ARG A 162 14.24 -4.30 -2.93
CA ARG A 162 13.04 -3.62 -2.44
C ARG A 162 11.88 -4.59 -2.31
N THR A 163 11.44 -4.82 -1.08
CA THR A 163 10.22 -5.61 -0.84
C THR A 163 8.97 -4.83 -1.27
N THR A 164 8.14 -5.46 -2.09
CA THR A 164 6.83 -4.92 -2.46
C THR A 164 5.80 -5.26 -1.38
N VAL A 165 5.13 -4.25 -0.83
CA VAL A 165 4.10 -4.42 0.19
C VAL A 165 2.73 -4.09 -0.39
N MET A 166 1.85 -5.09 -0.37
CA MET A 166 0.45 -4.99 -0.75
C MET A 166 -0.42 -5.05 0.52
N TRP A 167 -1.62 -5.60 0.43
CA TRP A 167 -2.58 -5.67 1.53
C TRP A 167 -3.64 -6.75 1.26
N ASP A 168 -4.22 -7.29 2.33
CA ASP A 168 -5.36 -8.21 2.26
C ASP A 168 -6.69 -7.56 2.69
N VAL A 169 -6.65 -6.45 3.42
CA VAL A 169 -7.85 -5.70 3.86
C VAL A 169 -7.83 -4.28 3.30
N GLU A 170 -8.87 -3.91 2.53
CA GLU A 170 -9.05 -2.58 1.95
C GLU A 170 -10.54 -2.19 1.97
N PRO A 171 -10.97 -1.35 2.92
CA PRO A 171 -12.37 -0.93 2.97
C PRO A 171 -12.74 0.07 1.86
N GLU A 172 -11.77 0.87 1.39
CA GLU A 172 -12.02 1.98 0.47
C GLU A 172 -12.31 1.54 -0.99
N SER A 173 -12.08 0.26 -1.31
CA SER A 173 -12.40 -0.31 -2.63
C SER A 173 -13.91 -0.49 -2.86
N TYR A 174 -14.75 -0.39 -1.83
CA TYR A 174 -16.19 -0.63 -1.91
C TYR A 174 -16.96 0.71 -1.79
N PRO A 175 -17.72 1.13 -2.81
CA PRO A 175 -18.40 2.43 -2.82
C PRO A 175 -19.32 2.66 -1.61
N ASP A 176 -20.05 1.62 -1.20
CA ASP A 176 -20.99 1.68 -0.06
C ASP A 176 -20.29 1.68 1.31
N ILE A 177 -18.97 1.47 1.34
CA ILE A 177 -18.15 1.41 2.56
C ILE A 177 -17.23 2.62 2.66
N ALA A 178 -16.65 3.07 1.54
CA ALA A 178 -15.58 4.06 1.49
C ALA A 178 -15.94 5.41 2.11
N ASN A 179 -17.24 5.76 2.14
CA ASN A 179 -17.73 7.04 2.67
C ASN A 179 -18.54 6.91 3.96
N ASP A 180 -18.61 5.71 4.54
CA ASP A 180 -19.33 5.44 5.80
C ASP A 180 -18.34 4.93 6.87
N PRO A 181 -18.07 5.72 7.91
CA PRO A 181 -17.12 5.34 8.96
C PRO A 181 -17.48 4.04 9.70
N GLU A 182 -18.77 3.79 9.91
CA GLU A 182 -19.23 2.60 10.63
C GLU A 182 -19.12 1.37 9.74
N ALA A 183 -19.59 1.47 8.49
CA ALA A 183 -19.44 0.38 7.52
C ALA A 183 -17.96 0.04 7.30
N MET A 184 -17.08 1.04 7.24
CA MET A 184 -15.64 0.87 7.15
C MET A 184 -15.07 0.12 8.37
N THR A 185 -15.48 0.52 9.57
CA THR A 185 -15.08 -0.15 10.81
C THR A 185 -15.48 -1.62 10.78
N GLN A 186 -16.75 -1.92 10.51
CA GLN A 186 -17.26 -3.29 10.46
C GLN A 186 -16.58 -4.12 9.36
N HIS A 187 -16.28 -3.51 8.21
CA HIS A 187 -15.54 -4.18 7.14
C HIS A 187 -14.15 -4.61 7.62
N VAL A 188 -13.38 -3.70 8.22
CA VAL A 188 -12.02 -4.02 8.70
C VAL A 188 -12.09 -5.09 9.79
N LEU A 189 -13.00 -4.95 10.76
CA LEU A 189 -13.15 -5.94 11.84
C LEU A 189 -13.57 -7.32 11.29
N SER A 190 -14.48 -7.39 10.33
CA SER A 190 -14.91 -8.68 9.77
C SER A 190 -13.85 -9.38 8.91
N LYS A 191 -12.93 -8.63 8.29
CA LYS A 191 -11.91 -9.17 7.38
C LYS A 191 -10.54 -9.39 8.02
N ALA A 192 -10.22 -8.64 9.08
CA ALA A 192 -8.93 -8.73 9.73
C ALA A 192 -8.69 -10.10 10.37
N ARG A 193 -7.48 -10.62 10.15
CA ARG A 193 -6.95 -11.89 10.67
C ARG A 193 -5.48 -11.72 11.03
N ASN A 194 -4.89 -12.74 11.66
CA ASN A 194 -3.48 -12.71 12.05
C ASN A 194 -2.57 -12.44 10.84
N GLY A 195 -1.68 -11.47 11.02
CA GLY A 195 -0.74 -11.02 10.02
C GLY A 195 -1.35 -10.16 8.89
N SER A 196 -2.60 -9.71 9.03
CA SER A 196 -3.22 -8.81 8.05
C SER A 196 -2.46 -7.48 7.91
N ILE A 197 -2.48 -6.96 6.68
CA ILE A 197 -2.03 -5.62 6.33
C ILE A 197 -3.25 -4.85 5.86
N VAL A 198 -3.63 -3.81 6.61
CA VAL A 198 -4.78 -2.96 6.30
C VAL A 198 -4.30 -1.70 5.61
N ILE A 199 -4.80 -1.45 4.38
CA ILE A 199 -4.56 -0.20 3.67
C ILE A 199 -5.68 0.80 3.93
N MET A 200 -5.30 2.05 4.18
CA MET A 200 -6.18 3.19 4.35
C MET A 200 -5.50 4.45 3.80
N HIS A 201 -6.28 5.48 3.50
CA HIS A 201 -5.73 6.80 3.16
C HIS A 201 -6.25 7.82 4.16
N VAL A 202 -5.40 8.71 4.67
CA VAL A 202 -5.79 9.67 5.73
C VAL A 202 -5.39 11.11 5.45
N MET A 203 -4.61 11.35 4.38
CA MET A 203 -3.86 12.59 4.17
C MET A 203 -4.63 13.71 3.45
N TYR A 204 -5.87 13.49 3.03
CA TYR A 204 -6.64 14.48 2.27
C TYR A 204 -8.05 14.73 2.79
N LYS A 205 -8.65 15.85 2.40
CA LYS A 205 -10.03 16.20 2.79
C LYS A 205 -11.02 15.08 2.46
N SER A 206 -10.89 14.46 1.29
CA SER A 206 -11.72 13.33 0.83
C SER A 206 -11.66 12.09 1.74
N ARG A 207 -10.70 12.01 2.66
CA ARG A 207 -10.49 10.87 3.57
C ARG A 207 -11.10 11.07 4.96
N GLU A 208 -12.14 11.88 5.04
CA GLU A 208 -12.83 12.18 6.30
C GLU A 208 -13.45 10.93 6.93
N ALA A 209 -14.16 10.12 6.14
CA ALA A 209 -14.75 8.88 6.62
C ALA A 209 -13.68 7.92 7.20
N THR A 210 -12.54 7.79 6.52
CA THR A 210 -11.41 6.97 7.00
C THR A 210 -10.87 7.46 8.34
N ARG A 211 -10.68 8.77 8.51
CA ARG A 211 -10.22 9.34 9.79
C ARG A 211 -11.25 9.17 10.91
N GLN A 212 -12.55 9.23 10.61
CA GLN A 212 -13.62 8.99 11.58
C GLN A 212 -13.73 7.51 11.97
N ALA A 213 -13.44 6.58 11.07
CA ALA A 213 -13.44 5.14 11.33
C ALA A 213 -12.21 4.68 12.14
N LEU A 214 -11.05 5.33 11.93
CA LEU A 214 -9.77 4.90 12.47
C LEU A 214 -9.75 4.63 14.00
N PRO A 215 -10.34 5.48 14.88
CA PRO A 215 -10.41 5.18 16.31
C PRO A 215 -11.14 3.87 16.62
N ASN A 216 -12.31 3.65 15.99
CA ASN A 216 -13.14 2.47 16.22
C ASN A 216 -12.50 1.20 15.64
N ILE A 217 -11.81 1.32 14.49
CA ILE A 217 -10.99 0.24 13.93
C ILE A 217 -9.91 -0.17 14.94
N ILE A 218 -9.17 0.80 15.48
CA ILE A 218 -8.09 0.52 16.43
C ILE A 218 -8.64 -0.16 17.69
N ASP A 219 -9.72 0.38 18.27
CA ASP A 219 -10.31 -0.16 19.48
C ASP A 219 -10.89 -1.56 19.26
N GLY A 220 -11.68 -1.76 18.20
CA GLY A 220 -12.27 -3.07 17.91
C GLY A 220 -11.24 -4.15 17.56
N LEU A 221 -10.15 -3.80 16.87
CA LEU A 221 -9.05 -4.76 16.63
C LEU A 221 -8.33 -5.11 17.94
N ARG A 222 -8.12 -4.13 18.82
CA ARG A 222 -7.52 -4.37 20.14
C ARG A 222 -8.40 -5.25 21.02
N GLU A 223 -9.71 -5.03 21.03
CA GLU A 223 -10.68 -5.86 21.74
C GLU A 223 -10.65 -7.32 21.26
N ARG A 224 -10.35 -7.53 19.98
CA ARG A 224 -10.13 -8.87 19.40
C ARG A 224 -8.75 -9.45 19.68
N GLY A 225 -7.91 -8.76 20.45
CA GLY A 225 -6.60 -9.21 20.89
C GLY A 225 -5.44 -8.87 19.94
N PHE A 226 -5.66 -8.05 18.91
CA PHE A 226 -4.58 -7.68 17.99
C PHE A 226 -3.60 -6.69 18.62
N ARG A 227 -2.31 -6.95 18.41
CA ARG A 227 -1.22 -5.99 18.62
C ARG A 227 -0.88 -5.32 17.30
N PHE A 228 -0.72 -4.00 17.35
CA PHE A 228 -0.34 -3.22 16.18
C PHE A 228 1.17 -3.20 16.02
N VAL A 229 1.63 -3.47 14.80
CA VAL A 229 3.04 -3.48 14.42
C VAL A 229 3.23 -2.76 13.08
N THR A 230 4.45 -2.31 12.82
CA THR A 230 4.86 -1.86 11.49
C THR A 230 4.96 -3.04 10.52
N VAL A 231 5.04 -2.77 9.21
CA VAL A 231 5.16 -3.82 8.20
C VAL A 231 6.49 -4.59 8.36
N SER A 232 7.60 -3.92 8.67
CA SER A 232 8.88 -4.62 8.89
C SER A 232 8.87 -5.51 10.13
N GLU A 233 8.24 -5.06 11.22
CA GLU A 233 8.04 -5.91 12.41
C GLU A 233 7.12 -7.10 12.11
N LEU A 234 6.05 -6.88 11.33
CA LEU A 234 5.15 -7.94 10.89
C LEU A 234 5.90 -8.99 10.07
N MET A 235 6.71 -8.59 9.08
CA MET A 235 7.52 -9.51 8.27
C MET A 235 8.53 -10.30 9.10
N SER A 236 9.05 -9.69 10.18
CA SER A 236 9.99 -10.33 11.10
C SER A 236 9.31 -11.33 12.07
N SER A 237 7.98 -11.32 12.16
CA SER A 237 7.20 -12.26 12.98
C SER A 237 6.91 -13.61 12.29
N THR A 238 7.40 -13.80 11.05
CA THR A 238 7.21 -15.04 10.29
C THR A 238 7.92 -16.21 11.00
N GLY A 239 7.17 -17.24 11.41
CA GLY A 239 7.71 -18.44 12.04
C GLY A 239 7.76 -18.45 13.58
N GLN A 240 7.16 -17.45 14.23
CA GLN A 240 6.85 -17.48 15.68
C GLN A 240 5.40 -17.90 15.94
#